data_AF-A0A7V2QJN7-F1
#
_entry.id   AF-A0A7V2QJN7-F1
#
_cell.length_a   1.000
_cell.length_b   1.000
_cell.length_c   1.000
_cell.angle_alpha   90.00
_cell.angle_beta   90.00
_cell.angle_gamma   90.00
#
_symmetry.space_group_name_H-M   'P 1'
#
loop_
_entity.id
_entity.type
_entity.pdbx_description
1 polymer ?
#
loop_
_entity_poly.entity_id
_entity_poly.type
_entity_poly.pdbx_seq_one_letter_code
_entity_poly.pdbx_strand_id
1 'polypeptide(L)'
;MYRVEVCLKSQLPDARGLGLVKDIQDLGITSVASVRVIDIYWLDAEATSDELDTICRQLLADPLTQEYRFSRLATDTAPTHSPEANNSAHVVEVAYNPGVTDPVEDTVMKAIDDLGIGGVRAVKTAKRYLIEGRLAKGELETISSRLLVNPIIQHIVERFHFPGNPEYHFQLNEVDISGADIGRQFGFNPAELYAIIGYFQREGRRPTDVELETLAQTWSEHCVHKTFKGRIRLGETTIDNLLKSTIMKATDELAKPWCLSVFNDNAGVIDFDGRWALCFKVETHNHPSAVEPYGGAATGVGGVVRDPLGTGLGAKPILNTDVFCFAPPDLPYERLPR
;
A
#
# COMPACT_ATOMS: atom_id res chain seq x y z
N MET A 1 8.53 -4.60 -26.73
CA MET A 1 8.39 -3.58 -25.69
C MET A 1 8.20 -2.21 -26.32
N TYR A 2 7.17 -1.51 -25.89
CA TYR A 2 6.90 -0.12 -26.21
C TYR A 2 6.95 0.71 -24.94
N ARG A 3 7.38 1.96 -25.07
CA ARG A 3 7.33 2.96 -24.01
C ARG A 3 6.43 4.08 -24.47
N VAL A 4 5.40 4.35 -23.69
CA VAL A 4 4.46 5.47 -23.88
C VAL A 4 4.78 6.51 -22.81
N GLU A 5 4.99 7.75 -23.23
CA GLU A 5 5.11 8.92 -22.35
C GLU A 5 3.83 9.74 -22.49
N VAL A 6 3.16 10.05 -21.38
CA VAL A 6 1.99 10.92 -21.32
C VAL A 6 2.30 12.12 -20.45
N CYS A 7 2.13 13.33 -20.97
CA CYS A 7 2.37 14.56 -20.23
C CYS A 7 1.30 15.61 -20.54
N LEU A 8 1.17 16.61 -19.68
CA LEU A 8 0.34 17.77 -19.99
C LEU A 8 0.91 18.50 -21.22
N LYS A 9 0.06 19.11 -22.03
CA LYS A 9 0.52 19.97 -23.13
C LYS A 9 1.39 21.11 -22.59
N SER A 10 2.41 21.52 -23.33
CA SER A 10 3.45 22.46 -22.87
C SER A 10 2.90 23.82 -22.43
N GLN A 11 1.80 24.28 -23.02
CA GLN A 11 1.12 25.52 -22.67
C GLN A 11 0.31 25.46 -21.35
N LEU A 12 0.09 24.27 -20.78
CA LEU A 12 -0.67 24.10 -19.55
C LEU A 12 0.25 23.99 -18.34
N PRO A 13 -0.12 24.63 -17.21
CA PRO A 13 0.65 24.49 -15.97
C PRO A 13 0.56 23.06 -15.44
N ASP A 14 1.70 22.48 -15.10
CA ASP A 14 1.76 21.17 -14.44
C ASP A 14 1.63 21.37 -12.93
N ALA A 15 0.42 21.18 -12.40
CA ALA A 15 0.16 21.32 -10.97
C ALA A 15 0.99 20.36 -10.11
N ARG A 16 1.31 19.15 -10.60
CA ARG A 16 2.17 18.19 -9.89
C ARG A 16 3.60 18.72 -9.82
N GLY A 17 4.09 19.22 -10.95
CA GLY A 17 5.39 19.88 -11.04
C GLY A 17 5.52 21.11 -10.14
N LEU A 18 4.51 21.98 -10.14
CA LEU A 18 4.47 23.18 -9.28
C LEU A 18 4.46 22.84 -7.79
N GLY A 19 3.68 21.82 -7.38
CA GLY A 19 3.69 21.31 -6.01
C GLY A 19 5.08 20.81 -5.61
N LEU A 20 5.70 20.00 -6.47
CA LEU A 20 7.03 19.47 -6.23
C LEU A 20 8.12 20.55 -6.15
N VAL A 21 8.03 21.63 -6.94
CA VAL A 21 8.94 22.79 -6.79
C VAL A 21 8.84 23.38 -5.39
N LYS A 22 7.62 23.52 -4.85
CA LYS A 22 7.41 24.03 -3.50
C LYS A 22 7.99 23.08 -2.45
N ASP A 23 7.76 21.77 -2.60
CA ASP A 23 8.31 20.77 -1.68
C ASP A 23 9.86 20.77 -1.69
N ILE A 24 10.47 20.97 -2.87
CA ILE A 24 11.93 21.11 -3.02
C ILE A 24 12.42 22.39 -2.31
N GLN A 25 11.68 23.49 -2.39
CA GLN A 25 12.00 24.73 -1.68
C GLN A 25 11.90 24.55 -0.16
N ASP A 26 10.94 23.77 0.33
CA ASP A 26 10.79 23.45 1.76
C ASP A 26 11.97 22.60 2.28
N LEU A 27 12.68 21.88 1.40
CA LEU A 27 13.98 21.25 1.71
C LEU A 27 15.17 22.24 1.73
N GLY A 28 14.93 23.52 1.45
CA GLY A 28 15.94 24.58 1.36
C GLY A 28 16.60 24.73 0.00
N ILE A 29 16.15 23.99 -1.03
CA ILE A 29 16.72 24.02 -2.38
C ILE A 29 15.89 24.99 -3.24
N THR A 30 16.39 26.21 -3.46
CA THR A 30 15.65 27.29 -4.13
C THR A 30 16.06 27.53 -5.58
N SER A 31 17.04 26.79 -6.09
CA SER A 31 17.61 26.93 -7.44
C SER A 31 16.87 26.15 -8.53
N VAL A 32 15.83 25.38 -8.17
CA VAL A 32 14.94 24.69 -9.11
C VAL A 32 13.89 25.67 -9.62
N ALA A 33 13.86 25.87 -10.93
CA ALA A 33 12.96 26.79 -11.61
C ALA A 33 11.64 26.14 -12.00
N SER A 34 11.67 24.89 -12.45
CA SER A 34 10.48 24.17 -12.89
C SER A 34 10.65 22.67 -12.72
N VAL A 35 9.53 21.96 -12.55
CA VAL A 35 9.48 20.51 -12.66
C VAL A 35 8.33 20.12 -13.59
N ARG A 36 8.54 19.12 -14.45
CA ARG A 36 7.50 18.47 -15.26
C ARG A 36 7.40 17.00 -14.88
N VAL A 37 6.18 16.53 -14.67
CA VAL A 37 5.87 15.15 -14.30
C VAL A 37 5.20 14.45 -15.48
N ILE A 38 5.86 13.40 -15.96
CA ILE A 38 5.46 12.60 -17.11
C ILE A 38 5.09 11.20 -16.61
N ASP A 39 3.91 10.72 -16.97
CA ASP A 39 3.50 9.35 -16.70
C ASP A 39 4.05 8.44 -17.81
N ILE A 40 4.66 7.33 -17.41
CA ILE A 40 5.31 6.38 -18.30
C ILE A 40 4.56 5.06 -18.22
N TYR A 41 4.23 4.49 -19.39
CA TYR A 41 3.67 3.16 -19.52
C TYR A 41 4.59 2.31 -20.36
N TRP A 42 5.08 1.23 -19.77
CA TRP A 42 5.84 0.20 -20.43
C TRP A 42 4.88 -0.90 -20.87
N LEU A 43 4.79 -1.15 -22.18
CA LEU A 43 3.90 -2.16 -22.75
C LEU A 43 4.74 -3.31 -23.33
N ASP A 44 4.58 -4.52 -22.79
CA ASP A 44 5.01 -5.73 -23.48
C ASP A 44 3.90 -6.14 -24.44
N ALA A 45 4.00 -5.69 -25.68
CA ALA A 45 2.95 -5.88 -26.66
C ALA A 45 3.46 -6.26 -28.05
N GLU A 46 2.67 -7.05 -28.74
CA GLU A 46 2.70 -7.28 -30.18
C GLU A 46 1.56 -6.50 -30.83
N ALA A 47 1.64 -5.17 -30.76
CA ALA A 47 0.64 -4.25 -31.30
C ALA A 47 1.19 -3.47 -32.51
N THR A 48 0.29 -3.16 -33.43
CA THR A 48 0.50 -2.23 -34.56
C THR A 48 0.56 -0.79 -34.08
N SER A 49 1.04 0.11 -34.93
CA SER A 49 1.07 1.55 -34.61
C SER A 49 -0.33 2.14 -34.40
N ASP A 50 -1.34 1.66 -35.13
CA ASP A 50 -2.72 2.15 -35.04
C ASP A 50 -3.39 1.67 -33.74
N GLU A 51 -3.10 0.44 -33.31
CA GLU A 51 -3.54 -0.08 -32.02
C GLU A 51 -2.88 0.69 -30.86
N LEU A 52 -1.57 0.96 -30.93
CA LEU A 52 -0.88 1.76 -29.92
C LEU A 52 -1.42 3.21 -29.86
N ASP A 53 -1.67 3.83 -31.01
CA ASP A 53 -2.31 5.15 -31.06
C ASP A 53 -3.71 5.12 -30.42
N THR A 54 -4.48 4.07 -30.70
CA THR A 54 -5.81 3.87 -30.11
C THR A 54 -5.74 3.73 -28.60
N ILE A 55 -4.83 2.89 -28.07
CA ILE A 55 -4.58 2.76 -26.63
C ILE A 55 -4.23 4.13 -26.03
N CYS A 56 -3.31 4.86 -26.64
CA CYS A 56 -2.88 6.15 -26.09
C CYS A 56 -4.03 7.18 -26.08
N ARG A 57 -4.75 7.32 -27.20
CA ARG A 57 -5.76 8.36 -27.39
C ARG A 57 -7.07 8.10 -26.66
N GLN A 58 -7.47 6.84 -26.51
CA GLN A 58 -8.76 6.47 -25.90
C GLN A 58 -8.63 6.11 -24.42
N LEU A 59 -7.45 5.69 -23.97
CA LEU A 59 -7.26 5.17 -22.62
C LEU A 59 -6.21 5.95 -21.81
N LEU A 60 -5.00 6.13 -22.34
CA LEU A 60 -3.88 6.61 -21.50
C LEU A 60 -3.78 8.13 -21.38
N ALA A 61 -4.25 8.88 -22.38
CA ALA A 61 -4.12 10.33 -22.43
C ALA A 61 -5.48 11.02 -22.62
N ASP A 62 -5.72 12.08 -21.85
CA ASP A 62 -6.79 13.02 -22.10
C ASP A 62 -6.45 13.88 -23.34
N PRO A 63 -7.22 13.78 -24.43
CA PRO A 63 -6.92 14.48 -25.68
C PRO A 63 -7.01 16.01 -25.57
N LEU A 64 -7.69 16.55 -24.54
CA LEU A 64 -7.83 17.99 -24.34
C LEU A 64 -6.60 18.57 -23.64
N THR A 65 -6.13 17.91 -22.58
CA THR A 65 -5.12 18.47 -21.67
C THR A 65 -3.74 17.83 -21.82
N GLN A 66 -3.67 16.62 -22.37
CA GLN A 66 -2.43 15.84 -22.44
C GLN A 66 -2.00 15.59 -23.88
N GLU A 67 -0.72 15.28 -24.03
CA GLU A 67 -0.10 14.77 -25.25
C GLU A 67 0.66 13.50 -24.91
N TYR A 68 0.84 12.62 -25.90
CA TYR A 68 1.56 11.38 -25.74
C TYR A 68 2.57 11.16 -26.86
N ARG A 69 3.59 10.36 -26.54
CA ARG A 69 4.55 9.82 -27.52
C ARG A 69 4.78 8.37 -27.19
N PHE A 70 4.83 7.50 -28.19
CA PHE A 70 5.24 6.12 -27.99
C PHE A 70 6.44 5.78 -28.87
N SER A 71 7.30 4.91 -28.34
CA SER A 71 8.51 4.45 -29.04
C SER A 71 8.70 2.97 -28.80
N ARG A 72 9.18 2.26 -29.83
CA ARG A 72 9.63 0.88 -29.69
C ARG A 72 11.05 0.90 -29.17
N LEU A 73 11.28 0.24 -28.04
CA LEU A 73 12.63 0.12 -27.49
C LEU A 73 13.27 -1.17 -28.00
N ALA A 74 14.51 -1.06 -28.45
CA ALA A 74 15.37 -2.23 -28.55
C ALA A 74 15.67 -2.69 -27.12
N THR A 75 15.57 -4.00 -26.87
CA THR A 75 16.05 -4.61 -25.63
C THR A 75 17.47 -4.09 -25.36
N ASP A 76 17.70 -3.44 -24.20
CA ASP A 76 18.94 -2.79 -23.72
C ASP A 76 19.18 -1.28 -23.93
N THR A 77 18.24 -0.48 -24.44
CA THR A 77 18.45 0.98 -24.45
C THR A 77 18.15 1.59 -23.08
N ALA A 78 19.15 2.26 -22.48
CA ALA A 78 18.96 3.18 -21.36
C ALA A 78 17.86 4.22 -21.68
N PRO A 79 17.18 4.80 -20.67
CA PRO A 79 16.15 5.81 -20.90
C PRO A 79 16.70 6.88 -21.83
N THR A 80 16.12 6.99 -23.03
CA THR A 80 16.59 7.93 -24.04
C THR A 80 16.50 9.34 -23.47
N HIS A 81 17.64 10.02 -23.40
CA HIS A 81 17.67 11.48 -23.35
C HIS A 81 16.91 11.95 -24.60
N SER A 82 15.72 12.52 -24.40
CA SER A 82 15.00 13.19 -25.47
C SER A 82 15.92 14.26 -26.09
N PRO A 83 16.08 14.35 -27.43
CA PRO A 83 17.07 15.23 -28.07
C PRO A 83 16.76 16.74 -28.00
N GLU A 84 15.90 17.19 -27.08
CA GLU A 84 15.50 18.60 -26.94
C GLU A 84 15.72 19.15 -25.52
N ALA A 85 16.45 18.42 -24.67
CA ALA A 85 16.84 18.95 -23.37
C ALA A 85 17.96 19.98 -23.54
N ASN A 86 17.59 21.26 -23.46
CA ASN A 86 18.51 22.32 -23.05
C ASN A 86 19.36 21.81 -21.88
N ASN A 87 20.66 22.13 -21.89
CA ASN A 87 21.73 21.65 -21.00
C ASN A 87 21.54 21.89 -19.46
N SER A 88 20.31 22.11 -18.98
CA SER A 88 19.96 22.46 -17.60
C SER A 88 18.84 21.59 -16.98
N ALA A 89 18.38 20.52 -17.64
CA ALA A 89 17.33 19.65 -17.14
C ALA A 89 17.89 18.33 -16.56
N HIS A 90 17.59 18.06 -15.29
CA HIS A 90 17.87 16.80 -14.60
C HIS A 90 16.69 15.84 -14.76
N VAL A 91 16.95 14.54 -14.94
CA VAL A 91 15.91 13.53 -15.15
C VAL A 91 15.98 12.48 -14.06
N VAL A 92 14.84 12.20 -13.42
CA VAL A 92 14.68 11.08 -12.49
C VAL A 92 13.44 10.30 -12.91
N GLU A 93 13.55 8.99 -13.07
CA GLU A 93 12.41 8.12 -13.34
C GLU A 93 12.23 7.14 -12.18
N VAL A 94 11.00 6.94 -11.73
CA VAL A 94 10.65 6.15 -10.55
C VAL A 94 9.59 5.14 -10.91
N ALA A 95 9.82 3.87 -10.58
CA ALA A 95 8.91 2.77 -10.83
C ALA A 95 8.67 1.95 -9.55
N TYR A 96 7.61 1.15 -9.51
CA TYR A 96 7.37 0.20 -8.44
C TYR A 96 8.46 -0.89 -8.42
N ASN A 97 8.81 -1.36 -7.22
CA ASN A 97 9.74 -2.47 -7.02
C ASN A 97 9.15 -3.77 -7.61
N PRO A 98 9.98 -4.68 -8.16
CA PRO A 98 9.53 -5.99 -8.58
C PRO A 98 8.75 -6.72 -7.48
N GLY A 99 7.58 -7.27 -7.82
CA GLY A 99 6.68 -7.95 -6.88
C GLY A 99 5.73 -7.03 -6.11
N VAL A 100 5.88 -5.70 -6.19
CA VAL A 100 4.89 -4.76 -5.67
C VAL A 100 3.74 -4.64 -6.66
N THR A 101 2.51 -4.66 -6.14
CA THR A 101 1.30 -4.47 -6.94
C THR A 101 1.26 -3.06 -7.53
N ASP A 102 1.13 -2.97 -8.85
CA ASP A 102 0.83 -1.74 -9.58
C ASP A 102 -0.69 -1.72 -9.88
N PRO A 103 -1.50 -0.95 -9.14
CA PRO A 103 -2.96 -0.94 -9.36
C PRO A 103 -3.36 -0.33 -10.72
N VAL A 104 -2.48 0.45 -11.35
CA VAL A 104 -2.73 1.04 -12.66
C VAL A 104 -2.53 0.00 -13.75
N GLU A 105 -1.58 -0.93 -13.59
CA GLU A 105 -1.39 -2.06 -14.51
C GLU A 105 -2.67 -2.84 -14.73
N ASP A 106 -3.33 -3.32 -13.67
CA ASP A 106 -4.56 -4.12 -13.79
C ASP A 106 -5.68 -3.35 -14.50
N THR A 107 -5.81 -2.06 -14.18
CA THR A 107 -6.84 -1.19 -14.78
C THR A 107 -6.57 -0.96 -16.27
N VAL A 108 -5.32 -0.69 -16.63
CA VAL A 108 -4.92 -0.49 -18.04
C VAL A 108 -5.05 -1.79 -18.82
N MET A 109 -4.60 -2.92 -18.27
CA MET A 109 -4.72 -4.23 -18.89
C MET A 109 -6.19 -4.57 -19.19
N LYS A 110 -7.08 -4.39 -18.20
CA LYS A 110 -8.52 -4.60 -18.40
C LYS A 110 -9.09 -3.67 -19.47
N ALA A 111 -8.73 -2.38 -19.45
CA ALA A 111 -9.29 -1.42 -20.38
C ALA A 111 -8.79 -1.61 -21.82
N ILE A 112 -7.56 -2.10 -22.00
CA ILE A 112 -7.04 -2.53 -23.31
C ILE A 112 -7.86 -3.72 -23.86
N ASP A 113 -8.19 -4.69 -23.00
CA ASP A 113 -9.06 -5.81 -23.36
C ASP A 113 -10.47 -5.35 -23.73
N ASP A 114 -11.05 -4.41 -22.97
CA ASP A 114 -12.35 -3.80 -23.27
C ASP A 114 -12.36 -3.05 -24.62
N LEU A 115 -11.20 -2.54 -25.09
CA LEU A 115 -11.04 -1.93 -26.43
C LEU A 115 -10.94 -2.97 -27.55
N GLY A 116 -10.86 -4.27 -27.21
CA GLY A 116 -10.70 -5.36 -28.17
C GLY A 116 -9.29 -5.46 -28.75
N ILE A 117 -8.28 -4.85 -28.11
CA ILE A 117 -6.90 -4.87 -28.58
C ILE A 117 -6.17 -6.02 -27.88
N GLY A 118 -5.98 -7.12 -28.62
CA GLY A 118 -5.20 -8.26 -28.15
C GLY A 118 -3.69 -8.03 -28.23
N GLY A 119 -2.91 -8.96 -27.68
CA GLY A 119 -1.45 -9.00 -27.85
C GLY A 119 -0.65 -8.13 -26.90
N VAL A 120 -1.29 -7.43 -25.95
CA VAL A 120 -0.62 -6.80 -24.80
C VAL A 120 -0.51 -7.85 -23.69
N ARG A 121 0.72 -8.23 -23.34
CA ARG A 121 1.04 -9.27 -22.34
C ARG A 121 1.21 -8.71 -20.93
N ALA A 122 1.77 -7.51 -20.81
CA ALA A 122 2.00 -6.84 -19.54
C ALA A 122 2.10 -5.33 -19.71
N VAL A 123 1.73 -4.61 -18.66
CA VAL A 123 1.90 -3.16 -18.53
C VAL A 123 2.64 -2.88 -17.23
N LYS A 124 3.59 -1.94 -17.22
CA LYS A 124 4.15 -1.41 -15.97
C LYS A 124 4.15 0.10 -16.03
N THR A 125 3.91 0.74 -14.90
CA THR A 125 3.92 2.21 -14.81
C THR A 125 5.19 2.74 -14.15
N ALA A 126 5.58 3.94 -14.56
CA ALA A 126 6.61 4.73 -13.91
C ALA A 126 6.25 6.22 -13.99
N LYS A 127 6.93 7.05 -13.19
CA LYS A 127 6.86 8.50 -13.27
C LYS A 127 8.23 9.06 -13.60
N ARG A 128 8.30 9.92 -14.60
CA ARG A 128 9.51 10.64 -14.99
C ARG A 128 9.38 12.11 -14.60
N TYR A 129 10.36 12.60 -13.86
CA TYR A 129 10.48 13.97 -13.41
C TYR A 129 11.58 14.66 -14.23
N LEU A 130 11.21 15.73 -14.93
CA LEU A 130 12.16 16.64 -15.57
C LEU A 130 12.31 17.86 -14.67
N ILE A 131 13.47 18.04 -14.05
CA ILE A 131 13.75 19.08 -13.06
C ILE A 131 14.68 20.10 -13.71
N GLU A 132 14.19 21.30 -13.97
CA GLU A 132 14.97 22.40 -14.54
C GLU A 132 15.51 23.30 -13.44
N GLY A 133 16.82 23.50 -13.41
CA GLY A 133 17.46 24.34 -12.40
C GLY A 133 18.92 23.99 -12.20
N ARG A 134 19.59 24.74 -11.33
CA ARG A 134 21.00 24.49 -11.02
C ARG A 134 21.10 23.74 -9.69
N LEU A 135 21.41 22.46 -9.73
CA LEU A 135 21.60 21.65 -8.52
C LEU A 135 23.07 21.59 -8.12
N ALA A 136 23.35 21.78 -6.84
CA ALA A 136 24.62 21.48 -6.22
C ALA A 136 24.81 19.96 -6.05
N LYS A 137 26.03 19.55 -5.71
CA LYS A 137 26.37 18.14 -5.50
C LYS A 137 25.53 17.56 -4.34
N GLY A 138 24.84 16.44 -4.60
CA GLY A 138 24.01 15.74 -3.61
C GLY A 138 22.57 16.28 -3.47
N GLU A 139 22.23 17.42 -4.08
CA GLU A 139 20.86 17.95 -4.02
C GLU A 139 19.88 17.07 -4.79
N LEU A 140 20.26 16.55 -5.97
CA LEU A 140 19.41 15.63 -6.73
C LEU A 140 19.13 14.32 -5.97
N GLU A 141 20.13 13.80 -5.25
CA GLU A 141 19.98 12.62 -4.38
C GLU A 141 19.04 12.92 -3.21
N THR A 142 19.16 14.11 -2.62
CA THR A 142 18.26 14.57 -1.56
C THR A 142 16.83 14.70 -2.06
N ILE A 143 16.61 15.36 -3.20
CA ILE A 143 15.29 15.47 -3.82
C ILE A 143 14.71 14.08 -4.11
N SER A 144 15.52 13.19 -4.70
CA SER A 144 15.05 11.86 -5.09
C SER A 144 14.65 11.01 -3.89
N SER A 145 15.51 10.95 -2.86
CA SER A 145 15.30 10.13 -1.66
C SER A 145 14.24 10.68 -0.70
N ARG A 146 13.99 12.00 -0.73
CA ARG A 146 13.03 12.65 0.17
C ARG A 146 11.65 12.84 -0.43
N LEU A 147 11.56 13.07 -1.74
CA LEU A 147 10.32 13.52 -2.40
C LEU A 147 9.85 12.61 -3.54
N LEU A 148 10.76 11.98 -4.27
CA LEU A 148 10.39 11.29 -5.52
C LEU A 148 10.18 9.79 -5.36
N VAL A 149 10.89 9.17 -4.42
CA VAL A 149 10.94 7.71 -4.27
C VAL A 149 10.54 7.32 -2.87
N ASN A 150 9.55 6.42 -2.78
CA ASN A 150 9.33 5.65 -1.57
C ASN A 150 10.16 4.36 -1.62
N PRO A 151 11.28 4.24 -0.88
CA PRO A 151 12.21 3.10 -1.03
C PRO A 151 11.61 1.75 -0.64
N ILE A 152 10.49 1.74 0.09
CA ILE A 152 9.79 0.49 0.47
C ILE A 152 9.15 -0.15 -0.76
N ILE A 153 8.57 0.66 -1.64
CA ILE A 153 7.72 0.19 -2.74
C ILE A 153 8.22 0.61 -4.13
N GLN A 154 9.20 1.50 -4.22
CA GLN A 154 9.70 2.08 -5.46
C GLN A 154 11.23 2.14 -5.51
N HIS A 155 11.75 2.29 -6.73
CA HIS A 155 13.16 2.50 -7.03
C HIS A 155 13.34 3.53 -8.15
N ILE A 156 14.55 4.10 -8.25
CA ILE A 156 14.96 4.94 -9.39
C ILE A 156 15.32 4.01 -10.55
N VAL A 157 14.76 4.27 -11.73
CA VAL A 157 14.98 3.47 -12.93
C VAL A 157 16.30 3.88 -13.59
N GLU A 158 17.32 3.03 -13.51
CA GLU A 158 18.56 3.16 -14.28
C GLU A 158 18.44 2.51 -15.66
N ARG A 159 17.86 1.30 -15.69
CA ARG A 159 17.51 0.54 -16.89
C ARG A 159 16.22 -0.21 -16.63
N PHE A 160 15.23 -0.04 -17.50
CA PHE A 160 13.98 -0.76 -17.38
C PHE A 160 14.05 -2.14 -18.06
N HIS A 161 13.55 -3.16 -17.36
CA HIS A 161 13.18 -4.44 -17.93
C HIS A 161 11.83 -4.85 -17.33
N PHE A 162 11.03 -5.64 -18.04
CA PHE A 162 9.87 -6.26 -17.39
C PHE A 162 10.40 -7.20 -16.30
N PRO A 163 9.92 -7.09 -15.06
CA PRO A 163 10.26 -8.06 -14.05
C PRO A 163 9.66 -9.40 -14.47
N GLY A 164 10.47 -10.45 -14.50
CA GLY A 164 9.95 -11.80 -14.59
C GLY A 164 9.14 -12.10 -13.33
N ASN A 165 8.00 -12.78 -13.47
CA ASN A 165 7.31 -13.29 -12.30
C ASN A 165 8.25 -14.26 -11.58
N PRO A 166 8.34 -14.20 -10.24
CA PRO A 166 9.12 -15.18 -9.50
C PRO A 166 8.57 -16.58 -9.78
N GLU A 167 9.42 -17.48 -10.28
CA GLU A 167 9.07 -18.89 -10.44
C GLU A 167 9.06 -19.55 -9.06
N TYR A 168 7.87 -19.86 -8.56
CA TYR A 168 7.71 -20.59 -7.32
C TYR A 168 7.72 -22.09 -7.59
N HIS A 169 8.67 -22.79 -6.99
CA HIS A 169 8.66 -24.24 -6.91
C HIS A 169 8.25 -24.66 -5.50
N PHE A 170 7.11 -25.34 -5.40
CA PHE A 170 6.61 -25.79 -4.10
C PHE A 170 7.63 -26.70 -3.40
N GLN A 171 7.93 -26.34 -2.16
CA GLN A 171 8.73 -27.15 -1.25
C GLN A 171 7.97 -27.23 0.07
N LEU A 172 7.64 -28.45 0.50
CA LEU A 172 7.08 -28.66 1.82
C LEU A 172 8.19 -28.52 2.85
N ASN A 173 8.11 -27.49 3.68
CA ASN A 173 9.12 -27.18 4.67
C ASN A 173 8.63 -27.60 6.07
N GLU A 174 9.20 -28.70 6.57
CA GLU A 174 8.95 -29.16 7.95
C GLU A 174 9.98 -28.56 8.89
N VAL A 175 9.50 -27.93 9.96
CA VAL A 175 10.33 -27.16 10.90
C VAL A 175 10.67 -27.99 12.12
N ASP A 176 11.95 -28.00 12.49
CA ASP A 176 12.41 -28.58 13.76
C ASP A 176 12.18 -27.62 14.91
N ILE A 177 11.11 -27.86 15.68
CA ILE A 177 10.71 -27.05 16.84
C ILE A 177 11.47 -27.35 18.12
N SER A 178 12.48 -28.24 18.08
CA SER A 178 13.40 -28.45 19.19
C SER A 178 14.52 -27.40 19.26
N GLY A 179 14.70 -26.61 18.20
CA GLY A 179 15.71 -25.56 18.11
C GLY A 179 15.39 -24.32 18.96
N ALA A 180 16.42 -23.70 19.53
CA ALA A 180 16.29 -22.58 20.46
C ALA A 180 15.78 -21.26 19.84
N ASP A 181 15.71 -21.14 18.50
CA ASP A 181 15.42 -19.87 17.81
C ASP A 181 13.98 -19.74 17.29
N ILE A 182 13.17 -20.81 17.33
CA ILE A 182 11.81 -20.82 16.77
C ILE A 182 10.89 -19.80 17.45
N GLY A 183 11.00 -19.65 18.78
CA GLY A 183 10.22 -18.66 19.51
C GLY A 183 10.51 -17.23 19.03
N ARG A 184 11.77 -16.92 18.70
CA ARG A 184 12.15 -15.60 18.19
C ARG A 184 11.73 -15.42 16.75
N GLN A 185 11.92 -16.43 15.91
CA GLN A 185 11.59 -16.39 14.49
C GLN A 185 10.11 -16.08 14.24
N PHE A 186 9.21 -16.73 14.99
CA PHE A 186 7.76 -16.60 14.83
C PHE A 186 7.10 -15.69 15.89
N GLY A 187 7.88 -15.11 16.81
CA GLY A 187 7.36 -14.22 17.84
C GLY A 187 6.55 -14.89 18.96
N PHE A 188 6.70 -16.20 19.15
CA PHE A 188 6.04 -16.92 20.24
C PHE A 188 6.68 -16.62 21.58
N ASN A 189 5.84 -16.37 22.60
CA ASN A 189 6.32 -16.37 23.97
C ASN A 189 6.59 -17.82 24.46
N PRO A 190 7.29 -18.01 25.60
CA PRO A 190 7.62 -19.34 26.08
C PRO A 190 6.40 -20.26 26.28
N ALA A 191 5.29 -19.75 26.79
CA ALA A 191 4.09 -20.56 27.03
C ALA A 191 3.44 -21.03 25.72
N GLU A 192 3.40 -20.17 24.70
CA GLU A 192 2.92 -20.52 23.37
C GLU A 192 3.81 -21.58 22.73
N LEU A 193 5.14 -21.40 22.79
CA LEU A 193 6.09 -22.36 22.26
C LEU A 193 5.95 -23.74 22.94
N TYR A 194 5.81 -23.80 24.26
CA TYR A 194 5.59 -25.07 24.95
C TYR A 194 4.26 -25.74 24.56
N ALA A 195 3.19 -24.97 24.35
CA ALA A 195 1.92 -25.51 23.89
C ALA A 195 2.03 -26.11 22.47
N ILE A 196 2.74 -25.42 21.58
CA ILE A 196 3.02 -25.87 20.21
C ILE A 196 3.84 -27.15 20.22
N ILE A 197 4.96 -27.18 20.95
CA ILE A 197 5.82 -28.36 21.10
C ILE A 197 5.00 -29.54 21.64
N GLY A 198 4.23 -29.31 22.70
CA GLY A 198 3.39 -30.36 23.29
C GLY A 198 2.34 -30.89 22.32
N TYR A 199 1.76 -30.06 21.46
CA TYR A 199 0.82 -30.49 20.43
C TYR A 199 1.49 -31.38 19.38
N PHE A 200 2.56 -30.90 18.73
CA PHE A 200 3.21 -31.64 17.66
C PHE A 200 3.93 -32.92 18.14
N GLN A 201 4.39 -32.95 19.40
CA GLN A 201 4.87 -34.18 20.03
C GLN A 201 3.77 -35.23 20.18
N ARG A 202 2.54 -34.85 20.55
CA ARG A 202 1.41 -35.78 20.65
C ARG A 202 0.95 -36.29 19.29
N GLU A 203 0.97 -35.42 18.28
CA GLU A 203 0.66 -35.80 16.90
C GLU A 203 1.76 -36.66 16.25
N GLY A 204 2.95 -36.74 16.86
CA GLY A 204 4.05 -37.56 16.37
C GLY A 204 4.66 -37.07 15.06
N ARG A 205 4.52 -35.77 14.74
CA ARG A 205 5.03 -35.17 13.50
C ARG A 205 5.60 -33.79 13.73
N ARG A 206 6.41 -33.33 12.78
CA ARG A 206 6.88 -31.94 12.74
C ARG A 206 5.77 -31.03 12.18
N PRO A 207 5.71 -29.77 12.63
CA PRO A 207 4.90 -28.76 11.96
C PRO A 207 5.52 -28.38 10.62
N THR A 208 4.67 -27.93 9.72
CA THR A 208 5.09 -27.15 8.55
C THR A 208 5.30 -25.68 8.94
N ASP A 209 6.07 -24.95 8.14
CA ASP A 209 6.23 -23.50 8.31
C ASP A 209 4.90 -22.74 8.24
N VAL A 210 3.99 -23.12 7.32
CA VAL A 210 2.66 -22.53 7.20
C VAL A 210 1.80 -22.75 8.45
N GLU A 211 1.90 -23.92 9.09
CA GLU A 211 1.20 -24.18 10.36
C GLU A 211 1.73 -23.28 11.48
N LEU A 212 3.06 -23.08 11.56
CA LEU A 212 3.65 -22.17 12.54
C LEU A 212 3.28 -20.72 12.26
N GLU A 213 3.32 -20.28 11.00
CA GLU A 213 2.94 -18.93 10.62
C GLU A 213 1.45 -18.67 10.94
N THR A 214 0.58 -19.65 10.68
CA THR A 214 -0.84 -19.56 11.04
C THR A 214 -1.03 -19.37 12.55
N LEU A 215 -0.29 -20.12 13.37
CA LEU A 215 -0.31 -19.96 14.82
C LEU A 215 0.24 -18.60 15.24
N ALA A 216 1.34 -18.13 14.65
CA ALA A 216 1.93 -16.83 14.94
C ALA A 216 0.95 -15.68 14.69
N GLN A 217 0.27 -15.69 13.55
CA GLN A 217 -0.70 -14.66 13.19
C GLN A 217 -1.96 -14.74 14.05
N THR A 218 -2.55 -15.93 14.19
CA THR A 218 -3.82 -16.11 14.92
C THR A 218 -3.66 -15.93 16.43
N TRP A 219 -2.48 -16.19 16.98
CA TRP A 219 -2.17 -15.97 18.39
C TRP A 219 -1.47 -14.64 18.65
N SER A 220 -1.34 -13.74 17.67
CA SER A 220 -0.74 -12.42 17.90
C SER A 220 -1.57 -11.56 18.88
N GLU A 221 -0.96 -10.52 19.45
CA GLU A 221 -1.71 -9.54 20.26
C GLU A 221 -2.83 -8.89 19.46
N HIS A 222 -2.56 -8.54 18.20
CA HIS A 222 -3.52 -7.90 17.30
C HIS A 222 -4.77 -8.77 17.06
N CYS A 223 -4.61 -10.09 16.92
CA CYS A 223 -5.73 -10.99 16.68
C CYS A 223 -6.46 -11.39 17.97
N VAL A 224 -5.72 -11.81 19.00
CA VAL A 224 -6.33 -12.35 20.22
C VAL A 224 -6.82 -11.26 21.15
N HIS A 225 -6.21 -10.08 21.11
CA HIS A 225 -6.39 -8.99 22.08
C HIS A 225 -6.03 -9.45 23.50
N LYS A 226 -4.82 -10.01 23.70
CA LYS A 226 -4.42 -10.63 24.98
C LYS A 226 -4.35 -9.60 26.09
N THR A 227 -3.92 -8.37 25.82
CA THR A 227 -3.94 -7.28 26.81
C THR A 227 -5.36 -6.99 27.29
N PHE A 228 -6.33 -6.92 26.38
CA PHE A 228 -7.74 -6.70 26.73
C PHE A 228 -8.38 -7.88 27.46
N LYS A 229 -7.94 -9.11 27.18
CA LYS A 229 -8.43 -10.32 27.85
C LYS A 229 -7.68 -10.67 29.13
N GLY A 230 -6.50 -10.07 29.32
CA GLY A 230 -5.60 -10.33 30.44
C GLY A 230 -6.15 -9.85 31.78
N ARG A 231 -5.50 -10.33 32.84
CA ARG A 231 -5.77 -9.90 34.21
C ARG A 231 -4.85 -8.74 34.58
N ILE A 232 -5.44 -7.61 34.98
CA ILE A 232 -4.72 -6.38 35.30
C ILE A 232 -4.88 -6.09 36.79
N ARG A 233 -3.76 -5.84 37.49
CA ARG A 233 -3.76 -5.37 38.88
C ARG A 233 -3.53 -3.86 38.92
N LEU A 234 -4.54 -3.11 39.32
CA LEU A 234 -4.52 -1.66 39.47
C LEU A 234 -4.62 -1.31 40.97
N GLY A 235 -3.46 -1.08 41.59
CA GLY A 235 -3.38 -0.95 43.05
C GLY A 235 -3.84 -2.23 43.75
N GLU A 236 -4.89 -2.12 44.56
CA GLU A 236 -5.55 -3.24 45.25
C GLU A 236 -6.65 -3.91 44.41
N THR A 237 -7.05 -3.31 43.28
CA THR A 237 -8.10 -3.85 42.41
C THR A 237 -7.51 -4.82 41.40
N THR A 238 -8.16 -5.96 41.20
CA THR A 238 -7.84 -6.89 40.11
C THR A 238 -8.99 -6.90 39.12
N ILE A 239 -8.70 -6.56 37.87
CA ILE A 239 -9.64 -6.60 36.75
C ILE A 239 -9.31 -7.86 35.96
N ASP A 240 -10.24 -8.82 35.93
CA ASP A 240 -10.11 -10.05 35.14
C ASP A 240 -10.81 -9.84 33.81
N ASN A 241 -10.04 -9.74 32.72
CA ASN A 241 -10.51 -9.37 31.38
C ASN A 241 -11.10 -7.94 31.32
N LEU A 242 -10.27 -6.99 30.88
CA LEU A 242 -10.62 -5.58 30.77
C LEU A 242 -11.84 -5.35 29.87
N LEU A 243 -11.90 -5.99 28.69
CA LEU A 243 -13.00 -5.80 27.74
C LEU A 243 -14.34 -6.29 28.32
N LYS A 244 -14.35 -7.50 28.91
CA LYS A 244 -15.55 -8.08 29.53
C LYS A 244 -16.01 -7.27 30.73
N SER A 245 -15.08 -6.90 31.61
CA SER A 245 -15.38 -6.18 32.85
C SER A 245 -15.81 -4.72 32.65
N THR A 246 -15.64 -4.17 31.43
CA THR A 246 -15.99 -2.78 31.11
C THR A 246 -17.10 -2.72 30.06
N ILE A 247 -16.73 -2.66 28.78
CA ILE A 247 -17.64 -2.34 27.68
C ILE A 247 -18.70 -3.43 27.51
N MET A 248 -18.32 -4.72 27.57
CA MET A 248 -19.30 -5.81 27.42
C MET A 248 -20.27 -5.85 28.59
N LYS A 249 -19.76 -5.81 29.84
CA LYS A 249 -20.61 -5.76 31.04
C LYS A 249 -21.60 -4.60 31.01
N ALA A 250 -21.15 -3.39 30.66
CA ALA A 250 -22.05 -2.24 30.56
C ALA A 250 -23.11 -2.44 29.46
N THR A 251 -22.74 -3.06 28.34
CA THR A 251 -23.68 -3.37 27.25
C THR A 251 -24.72 -4.40 27.71
N ASP A 252 -24.28 -5.45 28.39
CA ASP A 252 -25.13 -6.52 28.92
C ASP A 252 -26.09 -6.01 30.01
N GLU A 253 -25.61 -5.16 30.93
CA GLU A 253 -26.43 -4.56 31.99
C GLU A 253 -27.47 -3.57 31.45
N LEU A 254 -27.11 -2.82 30.41
CA LEU A 254 -28.04 -1.90 29.75
C LEU A 254 -29.11 -2.63 28.93
N ALA A 255 -28.78 -3.80 28.37
CA ALA A 255 -29.66 -4.70 27.62
C ALA A 255 -30.62 -3.97 26.66
N LYS A 256 -30.10 -3.02 25.88
CA LYS A 256 -30.94 -2.18 25.03
C LYS A 256 -31.55 -3.00 23.89
N PRO A 257 -32.88 -2.94 23.68
CA PRO A 257 -33.56 -3.77 22.68
C PRO A 257 -33.18 -3.42 21.24
N TRP A 258 -32.68 -2.21 21.00
CA TRP A 258 -32.19 -1.77 19.69
C TRP A 258 -30.76 -2.25 19.38
N CYS A 259 -30.05 -2.91 20.30
CA CYS A 259 -28.76 -3.53 20.00
C CYS A 259 -29.00 -4.91 19.35
N LEU A 260 -28.96 -4.97 18.02
CA LEU A 260 -29.29 -6.18 17.25
C LEU A 260 -28.12 -7.18 17.18
N SER A 261 -26.89 -6.70 17.03
CA SER A 261 -25.66 -7.51 17.06
C SER A 261 -24.52 -6.71 17.67
N VAL A 262 -23.96 -7.18 18.79
CA VAL A 262 -22.81 -6.54 19.46
C VAL A 262 -21.87 -7.64 19.94
N PHE A 263 -20.56 -7.48 19.69
CA PHE A 263 -19.49 -8.42 20.05
C PHE A 263 -19.59 -9.84 19.45
N ASN A 264 -20.44 -10.05 18.44
CA ASN A 264 -20.69 -11.36 17.82
C ASN A 264 -20.29 -11.45 16.34
N ASP A 265 -19.93 -10.32 15.72
CA ASP A 265 -19.66 -10.23 14.28
C ASP A 265 -18.59 -9.15 14.01
N ASN A 266 -18.23 -8.95 12.74
CA ASN A 266 -17.20 -8.02 12.28
C ASN A 266 -17.54 -6.55 12.57
N ALA A 267 -18.82 -6.21 12.73
CA ALA A 267 -19.30 -4.87 13.08
C ALA A 267 -20.49 -4.91 14.06
N GLY A 268 -20.75 -3.78 14.72
CA GLY A 268 -21.91 -3.60 15.59
C GLY A 268 -23.15 -3.17 14.80
N VAL A 269 -24.32 -3.72 15.13
CA VAL A 269 -25.58 -3.44 14.45
C VAL A 269 -26.64 -2.98 15.44
N ILE A 270 -27.27 -1.84 15.15
CA ILE A 270 -28.40 -1.32 15.93
C ILE A 270 -29.65 -1.13 15.05
N ASP A 271 -30.83 -1.29 15.64
CA ASP A 271 -32.10 -0.92 15.01
C ASP A 271 -32.18 0.60 14.85
N PHE A 272 -32.70 1.05 13.71
CA PHE A 272 -32.93 2.46 13.43
C PHE A 272 -34.40 2.83 13.49
N ASP A 273 -35.26 2.04 12.85
CA ASP A 273 -36.69 2.34 12.69
C ASP A 273 -37.60 1.09 12.60
N GLY A 274 -37.09 -0.10 12.96
CA GLY A 274 -37.80 -1.37 12.85
C GLY A 274 -37.85 -1.95 11.43
N ARG A 275 -37.32 -1.24 10.43
CA ARG A 275 -37.19 -1.71 9.04
C ARG A 275 -35.72 -1.76 8.61
N TRP A 276 -34.95 -0.76 9.01
CA TRP A 276 -33.53 -0.64 8.72
C TRP A 276 -32.70 -0.74 10.00
N ALA A 277 -31.50 -1.29 9.85
CA ALA A 277 -30.50 -1.31 10.89
C ALA A 277 -29.27 -0.51 10.43
N LEU A 278 -28.57 0.11 11.39
CA LEU A 278 -27.30 0.77 11.17
C LEU A 278 -26.18 -0.19 11.57
N CYS A 279 -25.28 -0.46 10.63
CA CYS A 279 -24.07 -1.23 10.84
C CYS A 279 -22.90 -0.25 10.99
N PHE A 280 -22.14 -0.37 12.08
CA PHE A 280 -21.08 0.56 12.43
C PHE A 280 -19.80 -0.17 12.85
N LYS A 281 -18.67 0.29 12.32
CA LYS A 281 -17.34 -0.22 12.61
C LYS A 281 -16.33 0.91 12.57
N VAL A 282 -15.34 0.81 13.45
CA VAL A 282 -14.14 1.65 13.45
C VAL A 282 -12.94 0.72 13.54
N GLU A 283 -11.93 1.01 12.73
CA GLU A 283 -10.63 0.35 12.76
C GLU A 283 -9.52 1.40 12.80
N THR A 284 -8.32 0.95 13.13
CA THR A 284 -7.10 1.77 13.05
C THR A 284 -6.05 1.03 12.24
N HIS A 285 -5.24 1.75 11.47
CA HIS A 285 -4.20 1.14 10.65
C HIS A 285 -2.82 1.79 10.89
N ASN A 286 -2.50 2.00 12.16
CA ASN A 286 -1.45 2.93 12.60
C ASN A 286 -0.03 2.55 12.13
N HIS A 287 0.42 1.32 12.41
CA HIS A 287 1.80 0.93 12.12
C HIS A 287 2.11 0.93 10.61
N PRO A 288 1.27 0.35 9.74
CA PRO A 288 1.54 0.42 8.31
C PRO A 288 1.43 1.84 7.76
N SER A 289 0.51 2.68 8.26
CA SER A 289 0.44 4.10 7.85
C SER A 289 1.62 4.93 8.33
N ALA A 290 2.34 4.51 9.37
CA ALA A 290 3.59 5.15 9.79
C ALA A 290 4.77 4.78 8.87
N VAL A 291 4.73 3.58 8.28
CA VAL A 291 5.76 3.05 7.38
C VAL A 291 5.55 3.52 5.94
N GLU A 292 4.32 3.38 5.44
CA GLU A 292 3.91 3.72 4.08
C GLU A 292 2.51 4.39 4.16
N PRO A 293 2.44 5.74 4.26
CA PRO A 293 1.20 6.42 4.64
C PRO A 293 0.03 6.23 3.66
N TYR A 294 0.30 6.22 2.36
CA TYR A 294 -0.77 6.20 1.36
C TYR A 294 -1.46 4.84 1.30
N GLY A 295 -0.68 3.78 1.09
CA GLY A 295 -1.13 2.39 1.08
C GLY A 295 -1.64 1.96 2.44
N GLY A 296 -0.98 2.32 3.55
CA GLY A 296 -1.46 2.03 4.90
C GLY A 296 -2.84 2.64 5.19
N ALA A 297 -3.07 3.90 4.81
CA ALA A 297 -4.38 4.52 4.96
C ALA A 297 -5.42 3.92 4.01
N ALA A 298 -5.06 3.66 2.74
CA ALA A 298 -5.95 3.08 1.75
C ALA A 298 -6.41 1.67 2.15
N THR A 299 -5.51 0.81 2.66
CA THR A 299 -5.88 -0.52 3.14
C THR A 299 -6.67 -0.47 4.44
N GLY A 300 -6.43 0.52 5.30
CA GLY A 300 -7.27 0.81 6.48
C GLY A 300 -8.71 1.15 6.12
N VAL A 301 -8.89 2.07 5.16
CA VAL A 301 -10.23 2.38 4.61
C VAL A 301 -10.86 1.16 3.96
N GLY A 302 -10.09 0.39 3.18
CA GLY A 302 -10.57 -0.83 2.55
C GLY A 302 -11.01 -1.89 3.56
N GLY A 303 -10.26 -2.07 4.65
CA GLY A 303 -10.58 -2.99 5.74
C GLY A 303 -11.90 -2.66 6.42
N VAL A 304 -12.01 -1.43 6.92
CA VAL A 304 -13.22 -0.98 7.63
C VAL A 304 -14.47 -0.97 6.74
N VAL A 305 -14.33 -0.81 5.42
CA VAL A 305 -15.45 -0.93 4.48
C VAL A 305 -15.88 -2.39 4.27
N ARG A 306 -14.93 -3.35 4.31
CA ARG A 306 -15.23 -4.78 4.16
C ARG A 306 -15.94 -5.36 5.38
N ASP A 307 -15.71 -4.83 6.57
CA ASP A 307 -16.35 -5.34 7.79
C ASP A 307 -17.89 -5.25 7.76
N PRO A 308 -18.53 -4.09 7.45
CA PRO A 308 -19.96 -4.02 7.23
C PRO A 308 -20.44 -4.90 6.07
N LEU A 309 -19.67 -5.01 4.99
CA LEU A 309 -20.01 -5.89 3.86
C LEU A 309 -20.06 -7.37 4.28
N GLY A 310 -19.23 -7.78 5.23
CA GLY A 310 -19.20 -9.13 5.78
C GLY A 310 -20.08 -9.36 7.02
N THR A 311 -20.78 -8.33 7.51
CA THR A 311 -21.62 -8.44 8.72
C THR A 311 -22.99 -9.04 8.38
N GLY A 312 -23.42 -10.08 9.10
CA GLY A 312 -24.66 -10.80 8.84
C GLY A 312 -24.73 -11.37 7.42
N LEU A 313 -25.76 -10.99 6.66
CA LEU A 313 -25.90 -11.34 5.24
C LEU A 313 -25.40 -10.22 4.30
N GLY A 314 -24.72 -9.23 4.85
CA GLY A 314 -24.17 -8.07 4.17
C GLY A 314 -24.92 -6.78 4.49
N ALA A 315 -24.16 -5.74 4.84
CA ALA A 315 -24.65 -4.37 4.96
C ALA A 315 -24.05 -3.50 3.86
N LYS A 316 -24.83 -2.56 3.31
CA LYS A 316 -24.37 -1.62 2.30
C LYS A 316 -23.62 -0.45 2.95
N PRO A 317 -22.34 -0.22 2.62
CA PRO A 317 -21.63 1.00 3.06
C PRO A 317 -22.28 2.24 2.44
N ILE A 318 -22.58 3.25 3.28
CA ILE A 318 -23.22 4.51 2.84
C ILE A 318 -22.44 5.76 3.24
N LEU A 319 -21.58 5.67 4.26
CA LEU A 319 -20.78 6.76 4.78
C LEU A 319 -19.51 6.19 5.42
N ASN A 320 -18.40 6.91 5.28
CA ASN A 320 -17.17 6.66 6.00
C ASN A 320 -16.63 7.97 6.58
N THR A 321 -15.89 7.89 7.68
CA THR A 321 -15.19 9.02 8.31
C THR A 321 -13.80 8.59 8.71
N ASP A 322 -12.86 9.52 8.62
CA ASP A 322 -11.46 9.32 8.96
C ASP A 322 -11.04 10.23 10.11
N VAL A 323 -10.05 9.76 10.88
CA VAL A 323 -9.44 10.51 11.97
C VAL A 323 -7.94 10.31 11.91
N PHE A 324 -7.20 11.41 11.78
CA PHE A 324 -5.75 11.40 11.79
C PHE A 324 -5.20 12.12 13.01
N CYS A 325 -4.22 11.49 13.66
CA CYS A 325 -3.49 12.05 14.80
C CYS A 325 -2.01 12.06 14.48
N PHE A 326 -1.45 13.25 14.24
CA PHE A 326 -0.04 13.44 13.89
C PHE A 326 0.71 14.23 14.96
N ALA A 327 2.04 14.21 14.88
CA ALA A 327 2.86 15.22 15.54
C ALA A 327 2.58 16.62 14.95
N PRO A 328 2.98 17.71 15.64
CA PRO A 328 2.91 19.05 15.06
C PRO A 328 3.58 19.08 13.66
N PRO A 329 2.96 19.72 12.66
CA PRO A 329 3.46 19.71 11.28
C PRO A 329 4.82 20.42 11.13
N ASP A 330 5.17 21.28 12.09
CA ASP A 330 6.43 22.03 12.17
C ASP A 330 7.48 21.36 13.07
N LEU A 331 7.25 20.12 13.52
CA LEU A 331 8.22 19.39 14.35
C LEU A 331 9.51 19.15 13.54
N PRO A 332 10.68 19.64 14.01
CA PRO A 332 11.94 19.44 13.30
C PRO A 332 12.25 17.96 13.09
N TYR A 333 12.72 17.63 11.90
CA TYR A 333 12.99 16.25 11.49
C TYR A 333 13.94 15.52 12.45
N GLU A 334 14.94 16.22 12.98
CA GLU A 334 15.94 15.67 13.91
C GLU A 334 15.36 15.25 15.26
N ARG A 335 14.13 15.70 15.56
CA ARG A 335 13.39 15.38 16.78
C ARG A 335 12.37 14.26 16.59
N LEU A 336 12.20 13.75 15.37
CA LEU A 336 11.33 12.60 15.13
C LEU A 336 11.88 11.36 15.86
N PRO A 337 11.01 10.54 16.49
CA PRO A 337 11.41 9.24 17.01
C PRO A 337 12.06 8.41 15.90
N ARG A 338 13.20 7.78 16.21
CA ARG A 338 13.91 6.90 15.27
C ARG A 338 13.42 5.46 15.36
#